data_AF-A0A3L7T2E8-F1
#
_entry.id   AF-A0A3L7T2E8-F1
#
_cell.length_a   1.000
_cell.length_b   1.000
_cell.length_c   1.000
_cell.angle_alpha   90.00
_cell.angle_beta   90.00
_cell.angle_gamma   90.00
#
_symmetry.space_group_name_H-M   'P 1'
#
loop_
_entity.id
_entity.type
_entity.pdbx_description
1 polymer ?
#
loop_
_entity_poly.entity_id
_entity_poly.type
_entity_poly.pdbx_seq_one_letter_code
_entity_poly.pdbx_strand_id
1 'polypeptide(L)'
;MRSITLVTLTTLAIASILGTAGTSHAATWGGFAFAPGTPRIVTLINQASAGASNATSYLRVVRCTGVIDYPVFTWLGATCTAVTPDYTISMTVLSATKTNVKIVANSTTCGIKEITFGTPNSQCGYDLTNPNPGTIGSLAGSNPVPVAGGLVGAWNVTVLLDNMVNLAGVGAMRDLFSRMTVRFNSCFDVGDLCSFTIDTDKIS
;
A
#
# COMPACT_ATOMS: atom_id res chain seq x y z
N MET A 1 -11.48 -13.88 -80.95
CA MET A 1 -11.27 -14.85 -79.85
C MET A 1 -10.55 -14.11 -78.73
N ARG A 2 -11.23 -13.88 -77.60
CA ARG A 2 -10.75 -13.05 -76.48
C ARG A 2 -9.99 -13.96 -75.49
N SER A 3 -8.70 -13.68 -75.27
CA SER A 3 -7.93 -14.29 -74.18
C SER A 3 -8.38 -13.73 -72.84
N ILE A 4 -8.73 -14.62 -71.91
CA ILE A 4 -8.97 -14.31 -70.49
C ILE A 4 -7.66 -14.59 -69.76
N THR A 5 -7.02 -13.56 -69.23
CA THR A 5 -5.84 -13.70 -68.36
C THR A 5 -6.32 -13.96 -66.94
N LEU A 6 -5.99 -15.14 -66.40
CA LEU A 6 -6.29 -15.52 -65.02
C LEU A 6 -5.27 -14.85 -64.10
N VAL A 7 -5.70 -13.91 -63.25
CA VAL A 7 -4.85 -13.31 -62.21
C VAL A 7 -4.93 -14.20 -60.98
N THR A 8 -3.83 -14.86 -60.64
CA THR A 8 -3.65 -15.65 -59.43
C THR A 8 -3.59 -14.71 -58.21
N LEU A 9 -4.58 -14.75 -57.32
CA LEU A 9 -4.50 -14.11 -56.01
C LEU A 9 -3.56 -14.91 -55.10
N THR A 10 -2.47 -14.29 -54.67
CA THR A 10 -1.63 -14.78 -53.57
C THR A 10 -2.32 -14.46 -52.23
N THR A 11 -2.86 -15.47 -51.56
CA THR A 11 -3.30 -15.36 -50.17
C THR A 11 -2.09 -15.23 -49.25
N LEU A 12 -1.89 -14.05 -48.66
CA LEU A 12 -0.98 -13.83 -47.54
C LEU A 12 -1.58 -14.50 -46.29
N ALA A 13 -1.04 -15.64 -45.87
CA ALA A 13 -1.36 -16.20 -44.57
C ALA A 13 -0.59 -15.40 -43.50
N ILE A 14 -1.26 -14.42 -42.88
CA ILE A 14 -0.77 -13.81 -41.64
C ILE A 14 -1.09 -14.81 -40.53
N ALA A 15 -0.07 -15.56 -40.08
CA ALA A 15 -0.10 -16.19 -38.78
C ALA A 15 -0.11 -15.08 -37.73
N SER A 16 -1.30 -14.68 -37.28
CA SER A 16 -1.42 -13.88 -36.08
C SER A 16 -1.11 -14.81 -34.91
N ILE A 17 0.10 -14.67 -34.36
CA ILE A 17 0.34 -15.09 -33.00
C ILE A 17 -0.62 -14.23 -32.17
N LEU A 18 -1.70 -14.83 -31.66
CA LEU A 18 -2.41 -14.30 -30.51
C LEU A 18 -1.44 -14.36 -29.33
N GLY A 19 -0.45 -13.47 -29.34
CA GLY A 19 0.12 -12.97 -28.11
C GLY A 19 -1.05 -12.27 -27.46
N THR A 20 -1.48 -12.77 -26.31
CA THR A 20 -2.30 -12.01 -25.38
C THR A 20 -1.76 -10.59 -25.37
N ALA A 21 -2.50 -9.67 -25.99
CA ALA A 21 -2.27 -8.26 -25.80
C ALA A 21 -2.58 -8.00 -24.33
N GLY A 22 -1.61 -8.27 -23.46
CA GLY A 22 -1.57 -7.70 -22.14
C GLY A 22 -1.58 -6.21 -22.40
N THR A 23 -2.71 -5.57 -22.16
CA THR A 23 -2.73 -4.12 -22.06
C THR A 23 -1.66 -3.78 -21.02
N SER A 24 -0.58 -3.14 -21.47
CA SER A 24 0.53 -2.72 -20.62
C SER A 24 0.03 -1.59 -19.73
N HIS A 25 -0.77 -1.92 -18.72
CA HIS A 25 -1.09 -0.98 -17.66
C HIS A 25 0.15 -0.92 -16.77
N ALA A 26 0.77 0.24 -16.69
CA ALA A 26 1.85 0.48 -15.73
C ALA A 26 1.25 0.72 -14.35
N ALA A 27 1.97 0.30 -13.31
CA ALA A 27 1.58 0.52 -11.93
C ALA A 27 1.37 2.03 -11.66
N THR A 28 0.21 2.41 -11.12
CA THR A 28 -0.14 3.82 -10.90
C THR A 28 -0.52 4.10 -9.45
N TRP A 29 -0.07 5.26 -8.94
CA TRP A 29 -0.48 5.79 -7.64
C TRP A 29 -1.84 6.47 -7.74
N GLY A 30 -2.86 5.89 -7.11
CA GLY A 30 -4.22 6.43 -7.05
C GLY A 30 -4.45 7.44 -5.92
N GLY A 31 -3.42 7.76 -5.13
CA GLY A 31 -3.53 8.69 -4.00
C GLY A 31 -3.92 8.03 -2.69
N PHE A 32 -4.38 8.86 -1.76
CA PHE A 32 -4.93 8.42 -0.49
C PHE A 32 -6.31 9.05 -0.25
N ALA A 33 -7.14 8.37 0.55
CA ALA A 33 -8.47 8.82 0.92
C ALA A 33 -8.81 8.42 2.35
N PHE A 34 -9.88 9.00 2.89
CA PHE A 34 -10.38 8.67 4.22
C PHE A 34 -11.54 7.69 4.14
N ALA A 35 -11.53 6.68 4.99
CA ALA A 35 -12.65 5.76 5.16
C ALA A 35 -13.33 5.98 6.54
N PRO A 36 -14.63 5.66 6.66
CA PRO A 36 -15.33 5.73 7.94
C PRO A 36 -14.66 4.83 8.99
N GLY A 37 -14.64 5.30 10.23
CA GLY A 37 -14.16 4.56 11.38
C GLY A 37 -14.66 5.19 12.67
N THR A 38 -14.52 4.49 13.78
CA THR A 38 -14.89 5.05 15.08
C THR A 38 -13.69 5.80 15.63
N PRO A 39 -13.79 7.12 15.89
CA PRO A 39 -12.69 7.85 16.49
C PRO A 39 -12.32 7.27 17.86
N ARG A 40 -11.03 7.18 18.14
CA ARG A 40 -10.49 6.77 19.44
C ARG A 40 -9.86 7.97 20.13
N ILE A 41 -10.08 8.08 21.43
CA ILE A 41 -9.42 9.07 22.29
C ILE A 41 -8.23 8.40 22.99
N VAL A 42 -7.09 9.09 23.01
CA VAL A 42 -5.83 8.59 23.57
C VAL A 42 -5.22 9.63 24.50
N THR A 43 -4.25 9.20 25.31
CA THR A 43 -3.69 10.04 26.37
C THR A 43 -2.41 10.74 25.90
N LEU A 44 -1.65 10.09 25.03
CA LEU A 44 -0.38 10.60 24.55
C LEU A 44 -0.10 10.15 23.10
N ILE A 45 0.51 11.04 22.34
CA ILE A 45 1.07 10.77 21.01
C ILE A 45 2.53 11.22 21.05
N ASN A 46 3.44 10.44 20.45
CA ASN A 46 4.85 10.77 20.32
C ASN A 46 5.36 10.38 18.93
N GLN A 47 6.46 10.99 18.49
CA GLN A 47 7.12 10.56 17.26
C GLN A 47 7.55 9.09 17.33
N ALA A 48 7.37 8.34 16.23
CA ALA A 48 8.05 7.06 16.09
C ALA A 48 9.56 7.28 15.86
N SER A 49 10.37 6.99 16.88
CA SER A 49 11.83 7.07 16.78
C SER A 49 12.49 5.77 16.30
N ALA A 50 11.73 4.67 16.25
CA ALA A 50 12.19 3.35 15.82
C ALA A 50 11.02 2.51 15.28
N GLY A 51 11.30 1.41 14.59
CA GLY A 51 10.28 0.51 14.02
C GLY A 51 9.45 -0.26 15.05
N ALA A 52 9.69 -0.06 16.35
CA ALA A 52 8.98 -0.77 17.43
C ALA A 52 7.48 -0.40 17.48
N SER A 53 7.12 0.89 17.32
CA SER A 53 5.70 1.28 17.19
C SER A 53 5.09 0.70 15.94
N ASN A 54 5.80 0.70 14.81
CA ASN A 54 5.32 0.16 13.54
C ASN A 54 4.99 -1.34 13.64
N ALA A 55 5.77 -2.11 14.40
CA ALA A 55 5.51 -3.53 14.65
C ALA A 55 4.16 -3.79 15.34
N THR A 56 3.61 -2.80 16.05
CA THR A 56 2.28 -2.89 16.71
C THR A 56 1.10 -2.67 15.75
N SER A 57 1.36 -2.34 14.48
CA SER A 57 0.29 -2.15 13.51
C SER A 57 -0.54 -3.43 13.34
N TYR A 58 0.03 -4.63 13.51
CA TYR A 58 -0.58 -5.88 13.03
C TYR A 58 -0.88 -5.83 11.51
N LEU A 59 -0.90 -6.99 10.87
CA LEU A 59 -1.19 -7.08 9.45
C LEU A 59 -2.38 -8.00 9.21
N ARG A 60 -3.22 -7.59 8.27
CA ARG A 60 -4.22 -8.44 7.65
C ARG A 60 -4.07 -8.32 6.15
N VAL A 61 -3.70 -9.41 5.48
CA VAL A 61 -3.51 -9.46 4.03
C VAL A 61 -4.67 -10.23 3.44
N VAL A 62 -5.40 -9.63 2.50
CA VAL A 62 -6.44 -10.30 1.73
C VAL A 62 -5.87 -10.66 0.38
N ARG A 63 -5.84 -11.96 0.08
CA ARG A 63 -5.43 -12.49 -1.22
C ARG A 63 -6.54 -12.26 -2.26
N CYS A 64 -6.18 -12.27 -3.53
CA CYS A 64 -7.14 -12.19 -4.64
C CYS A 64 -8.16 -13.33 -4.65
N THR A 65 -7.82 -14.47 -4.07
CA THR A 65 -8.73 -15.61 -3.88
C THR A 65 -9.73 -15.40 -2.74
N GLY A 66 -9.60 -14.32 -1.96
CA GLY A 66 -10.40 -14.05 -0.77
C GLY A 66 -9.86 -14.66 0.53
N VAL A 67 -8.80 -15.48 0.46
CA VAL A 67 -8.10 -15.99 1.64
C VAL A 67 -7.47 -14.84 2.41
N ILE A 68 -7.47 -14.94 3.75
CA ILE A 68 -6.94 -13.91 4.65
C ILE A 68 -5.75 -14.47 5.41
N ASP A 69 -4.63 -13.75 5.35
CA ASP A 69 -3.44 -14.03 6.14
C ASP A 69 -3.25 -12.97 7.24
N TYR A 70 -2.62 -13.37 8.34
CA TYR A 70 -2.27 -12.49 9.47
C TYR A 70 -0.77 -12.58 9.77
N PRO A 71 0.10 -12.10 8.85
CA PRO A 71 1.53 -12.18 9.06
C PRO A 71 1.97 -11.26 10.21
N VAL A 72 3.02 -11.65 10.92
CA VAL A 72 3.50 -10.92 12.10
C VAL A 72 4.75 -10.12 11.74
N PHE A 73 4.79 -8.86 12.15
CA PHE A 73 6.00 -8.06 12.04
C PHE A 73 7.07 -8.53 13.02
N THR A 74 8.26 -8.78 12.48
CA THR A 74 9.49 -8.91 13.27
C THR A 74 10.21 -7.57 13.29
N TRP A 75 10.48 -7.05 14.48
CA TRP A 75 11.19 -5.79 14.68
C TRP A 75 12.71 -5.96 14.59
N LEU A 76 13.35 -5.14 13.76
CA LEU A 76 14.78 -5.16 13.43
C LEU A 76 15.33 -3.72 13.44
N GLY A 77 15.21 -3.03 14.57
CA GLY A 77 15.69 -1.65 14.75
C GLY A 77 14.80 -0.60 14.07
N ALA A 78 15.27 0.03 12.99
CA ALA A 78 14.46 1.00 12.24
C ALA A 78 13.40 0.32 11.34
N THR A 79 13.58 -0.96 11.03
CA THR A 79 12.71 -1.72 10.15
C THR A 79 11.90 -2.73 10.94
N CYS A 80 10.62 -2.89 10.60
CA CYS A 80 9.87 -4.10 10.92
C CYS A 80 9.49 -4.80 9.62
N THR A 81 9.61 -6.13 9.57
CA THR A 81 9.37 -6.92 8.37
C THR A 81 8.51 -8.13 8.68
N ALA A 82 7.61 -8.44 7.76
CA ALA A 82 6.79 -9.63 7.75
C ALA A 82 7.11 -10.37 6.44
N VAL A 83 7.69 -11.56 6.59
CA VAL A 83 8.19 -12.36 5.46
C VAL A 83 7.41 -13.66 5.42
N THR A 84 6.84 -13.95 4.25
CA THR A 84 6.25 -15.25 3.92
C THR A 84 6.89 -15.77 2.63
N PRO A 85 6.67 -17.04 2.25
CA PRO A 85 7.09 -17.52 0.94
C PRO A 85 6.47 -16.72 -0.22
N ASP A 86 5.30 -16.11 0.00
CA ASP A 86 4.50 -15.47 -1.03
C ASP A 86 4.80 -13.97 -1.19
N TYR A 87 5.20 -13.29 -0.13
CA TYR A 87 5.42 -11.84 -0.13
C TYR A 87 6.28 -11.38 1.04
N THR A 88 6.84 -10.18 0.88
CA THR A 88 7.54 -9.43 1.93
C THR A 88 6.88 -8.08 2.12
N ILE A 89 6.52 -7.76 3.36
CA ILE A 89 5.98 -6.46 3.76
C ILE A 89 6.90 -5.85 4.80
N SER A 90 7.34 -4.61 4.61
CA SER A 90 8.22 -3.92 5.57
C SER A 90 7.81 -2.48 5.80
N MET A 91 8.02 -1.99 7.02
CA MET A 91 7.99 -0.57 7.36
C MET A 91 9.36 -0.16 7.90
N THR A 92 10.03 0.79 7.26
CA THR A 92 11.35 1.29 7.66
C THR A 92 11.27 2.77 7.98
N VAL A 93 11.55 3.13 9.23
CA VAL A 93 11.68 4.54 9.65
C VAL A 93 12.93 5.12 8.98
N LEU A 94 12.75 6.11 8.10
CA LEU A 94 13.83 6.80 7.36
C LEU A 94 14.26 8.09 8.06
N SER A 95 13.30 8.81 8.62
CA SER A 95 13.48 10.02 9.41
C SER A 95 12.31 10.18 10.36
N ALA A 96 12.36 11.18 11.25
CA ALA A 96 11.30 11.44 12.21
C ALA A 96 9.91 11.42 11.56
N THR A 97 9.72 12.10 10.42
CA THR A 97 8.42 12.24 9.75
C THR A 97 8.21 11.34 8.53
N LYS A 98 9.07 10.32 8.34
CA LYS A 98 9.00 9.45 7.15
C LYS A 98 9.33 8.02 7.47
N THR A 99 8.36 7.15 7.21
CA THR A 99 8.46 5.70 7.18
C THR A 99 8.18 5.20 5.78
N ASN A 100 9.10 4.42 5.21
CA ASN A 100 8.88 3.72 3.96
C ASN A 100 8.09 2.43 4.22
N VAL A 101 6.91 2.33 3.61
CA VAL A 101 6.14 1.09 3.51
C VAL A 101 6.48 0.45 2.18
N LYS A 102 6.98 -0.79 2.20
CA LYS A 102 7.37 -1.55 1.01
C LYS A 102 6.70 -2.92 1.02
N ILE A 103 6.09 -3.27 -0.11
CA ILE A 103 5.38 -4.53 -0.35
C ILE A 103 5.98 -5.14 -1.62
N VAL A 104 6.41 -6.39 -1.54
CA VAL A 104 6.95 -7.18 -2.65
C VAL A 104 6.22 -8.50 -2.71
N ALA A 105 5.73 -8.88 -3.88
CA ALA A 105 5.15 -10.20 -4.10
C ALA A 105 6.15 -11.13 -4.79
N ASN A 106 6.32 -12.31 -4.21
CA ASN A 106 7.35 -13.29 -4.55
C ASN A 106 6.77 -14.54 -5.25
N SER A 107 5.44 -14.68 -5.29
CA SER A 107 4.76 -15.92 -5.72
C SER A 107 3.61 -15.67 -6.70
N THR A 108 3.52 -16.48 -7.74
CA THR A 108 2.43 -16.44 -8.75
C THR A 108 1.10 -16.95 -8.20
N THR A 109 1.12 -17.75 -7.14
CA THR A 109 -0.07 -18.42 -6.59
C THR A 109 -0.76 -17.59 -5.51
N CYS A 110 -0.16 -16.47 -5.11
CA CYS A 110 -0.63 -15.63 -4.01
C CYS A 110 -0.64 -14.15 -4.39
N GLY A 111 -1.54 -13.78 -5.31
CA GLY A 111 -1.84 -12.37 -5.56
C GLY A 111 -2.49 -11.70 -4.35
N ILE A 112 -2.09 -10.48 -4.04
CA ILE A 112 -2.62 -9.64 -2.96
C ILE A 112 -3.67 -8.69 -3.53
N LYS A 113 -4.78 -8.53 -2.81
CA LYS A 113 -5.86 -7.59 -3.15
C LYS A 113 -5.84 -6.37 -2.23
N GLU A 114 -5.61 -6.60 -0.94
CA GLU A 114 -5.68 -5.58 0.10
C GLU A 114 -4.72 -5.94 1.23
N ILE A 115 -4.06 -4.93 1.81
CA ILE A 115 -3.29 -5.07 3.04
C ILE A 115 -3.79 -4.02 4.02
N THR A 116 -4.27 -4.45 5.17
CA THR A 116 -4.57 -3.58 6.30
C THR A 116 -3.41 -3.63 7.28
N PHE A 117 -2.90 -2.46 7.61
CA PHE A 117 -1.99 -2.17 8.69
C PHE A 117 -2.79 -1.47 9.79
N GLY A 118 -2.63 -1.88 11.03
CA GLY A 118 -3.38 -1.31 12.14
C GLY A 118 -4.63 -2.11 12.49
N THR A 119 -5.02 -1.95 13.74
CA THR A 119 -6.34 -2.26 14.30
C THR A 119 -6.85 -0.99 15.01
N PRO A 120 -8.15 -0.89 15.36
CA PRO A 120 -8.66 0.29 16.08
C PRO A 120 -7.92 0.62 17.39
N ASN A 121 -7.23 -0.36 17.99
CA ASN A 121 -6.44 -0.23 19.20
C ASN A 121 -4.91 -0.26 18.95
N SER A 122 -4.46 -0.15 17.70
CA SER A 122 -3.03 -0.08 17.34
C SER A 122 -2.31 1.03 18.11
N GLN A 123 -1.04 0.79 18.41
CA GLN A 123 -0.14 1.80 18.96
C GLN A 123 0.69 2.49 17.87
N CYS A 124 0.65 1.99 16.62
CA CYS A 124 1.13 2.73 15.46
C CYS A 124 0.03 3.65 14.97
N GLY A 125 0.34 4.95 14.92
CA GLY A 125 -0.46 5.95 14.23
C GLY A 125 0.14 6.26 12.86
N TYR A 126 -0.70 6.70 11.94
CA TYR A 126 -0.36 7.21 10.62
C TYR A 126 -0.68 8.70 10.63
N ASP A 127 0.36 9.54 10.66
CA ASP A 127 0.25 10.98 10.82
C ASP A 127 0.33 11.71 9.48
N LEU A 128 -0.62 12.59 9.21
CA LEU A 128 -0.75 13.31 7.96
C LEU A 128 -0.44 14.79 8.10
N THR A 129 0.02 15.40 7.01
CA THR A 129 0.11 16.87 6.94
C THR A 129 -1.23 17.51 6.63
N ASN A 130 -2.14 16.79 5.95
CA ASN A 130 -3.45 17.27 5.53
C ASN A 130 -4.55 16.34 6.07
N PRO A 131 -5.70 16.85 6.51
CA PRO A 131 -6.22 18.21 6.33
C PRO A 131 -5.67 19.25 7.32
N ASN A 132 -5.01 18.84 8.40
CA ASN A 132 -4.41 19.77 9.36
C ASN A 132 -2.93 19.39 9.59
N PRO A 133 -2.00 20.35 9.45
CA PRO A 133 -0.61 20.09 9.76
C PRO A 133 -0.40 20.23 11.26
N GLY A 134 -0.24 19.12 11.96
CA GLY A 134 0.28 19.11 13.32
C GLY A 134 -0.54 18.27 14.28
N THR A 135 -0.09 17.04 14.46
CA THR A 135 -0.56 16.16 15.54
C THR A 135 0.06 16.62 16.86
N ILE A 136 -0.76 17.04 17.82
CA ILE A 136 -0.25 17.41 19.16
C ILE A 136 0.43 16.21 19.80
N GLY A 137 1.70 16.39 20.18
CA GLY A 137 2.54 15.36 20.79
C GLY A 137 3.62 14.82 19.84
N SER A 138 3.53 15.08 18.54
CA SER A 138 4.52 14.71 17.52
C SER A 138 4.88 15.90 16.62
N LEU A 139 5.80 15.68 15.68
CA LEU A 139 6.12 16.65 14.63
C LEU A 139 4.98 16.73 13.60
N ALA A 140 5.08 17.63 12.64
CA ALA A 140 4.12 17.67 11.54
C ALA A 140 4.25 16.42 10.66
N GLY A 141 3.14 15.68 10.53
CA GLY A 141 3.01 14.48 9.72
C GLY A 141 3.34 14.65 8.24
N SER A 142 3.31 13.54 7.50
CA SER A 142 3.61 13.49 6.07
C SER A 142 2.61 12.61 5.32
N ASN A 143 1.97 13.20 4.32
CA ASN A 143 1.01 12.47 3.47
C ASN A 143 1.68 11.30 2.72
N PRO A 144 0.93 10.23 2.41
CA PRO A 144 1.39 9.15 1.55
C PRO A 144 1.90 9.62 0.18
N VAL A 145 3.16 9.29 -0.15
CA VAL A 145 3.79 9.63 -1.45
C VAL A 145 4.54 8.42 -1.99
N PRO A 146 4.37 8.03 -3.27
CA PRO A 146 5.09 6.89 -3.84
C PRO A 146 6.59 7.16 -3.91
N VAL A 147 7.40 6.14 -3.62
CA VAL A 147 8.85 6.20 -3.79
C VAL A 147 9.18 6.11 -5.28
N ALA A 148 10.14 6.91 -5.76
CA ALA A 148 10.58 6.86 -7.15
C ALA A 148 11.09 5.45 -7.53
N GLY A 149 10.56 4.89 -8.63
CA GLY A 149 10.84 3.50 -9.04
C GLY A 149 10.23 2.45 -8.11
N GLY A 150 9.42 2.85 -7.14
CA GLY A 150 8.79 1.99 -6.13
C GLY A 150 7.45 1.40 -6.55
N LEU A 151 7.02 1.60 -7.80
CA LEU A 151 5.79 1.03 -8.35
C LEU A 151 6.15 0.19 -9.59
N VAL A 152 5.98 -1.13 -9.49
CA VAL A 152 6.24 -2.09 -10.58
C VAL A 152 5.07 -3.05 -10.63
N GLY A 153 4.51 -3.26 -11.82
CA GLY A 153 3.38 -4.16 -12.06
C GLY A 153 2.27 -3.57 -12.92
N ALA A 154 1.11 -4.23 -12.95
CA ALA A 154 -0.07 -3.85 -13.72
C ALA A 154 -1.32 -3.64 -12.86
N TRP A 155 -1.25 -2.64 -11.97
CA TRP A 155 -2.29 -2.32 -10.98
C TRP A 155 -2.29 -0.83 -10.60
N ASN A 156 -3.38 -0.39 -9.98
CA ASN A 156 -3.48 0.91 -9.33
C ASN A 156 -3.60 0.69 -7.83
N VAL A 157 -2.91 1.52 -7.05
CA VAL A 157 -2.94 1.45 -5.59
C VAL A 157 -3.65 2.67 -5.00
N THR A 158 -4.46 2.46 -3.95
CA THR A 158 -5.02 3.54 -3.13
C THR A 158 -4.76 3.23 -1.66
N VAL A 159 -4.32 4.24 -0.92
CA VAL A 159 -4.16 4.16 0.53
C VAL A 159 -5.41 4.73 1.20
N LEU A 160 -6.04 3.96 2.08
CA LEU A 160 -7.20 4.38 2.86
C LEU A 160 -6.81 4.51 4.32
N LEU A 161 -7.16 5.64 4.93
CA LEU A 161 -6.88 5.92 6.33
C LEU A 161 -8.19 6.02 7.09
N ASP A 162 -8.26 5.39 8.26
CA ASP A 162 -9.48 5.33 9.06
C ASP A 162 -9.19 5.15 10.56
N ASN A 163 -10.25 5.15 11.38
CA ASN A 163 -10.17 5.13 12.84
C ASN A 163 -9.27 6.26 13.35
N MET A 164 -9.75 7.48 13.15
CA MET A 164 -9.13 8.73 13.59
C MET A 164 -8.77 8.68 15.08
N VAL A 165 -7.61 9.24 15.41
CA VAL A 165 -7.09 9.28 16.78
C VAL A 165 -7.06 10.72 17.26
N ASN A 166 -7.65 10.98 18.42
CA ASN A 166 -7.65 12.31 19.05
C ASN A 166 -6.98 12.25 20.42
N LEU A 167 -6.26 13.30 20.77
CA LEU A 167 -5.75 13.46 22.12
C LEU A 167 -6.86 13.89 23.09
N ALA A 168 -6.90 13.28 24.27
CA ALA A 168 -7.88 13.60 25.30
C ALA A 168 -7.82 15.08 25.70
N GLY A 169 -8.99 15.74 25.74
CA GLY A 169 -9.09 17.16 26.09
C GLY A 169 -8.70 18.13 24.96
N VAL A 170 -8.42 17.63 23.75
CA VAL A 170 -8.10 18.43 22.56
C VAL A 170 -9.19 18.23 21.49
N GLY A 171 -9.45 19.27 20.69
CA GLY A 171 -10.30 19.16 19.51
C GLY A 171 -9.74 18.20 18.45
N ALA A 172 -10.61 17.58 17.65
CA ALA A 172 -10.20 16.64 16.63
C ALA A 172 -9.41 17.31 15.49
N MET A 173 -8.18 16.85 15.25
CA MET A 173 -7.28 17.38 14.22
C MET A 173 -7.39 16.64 12.88
N ARG A 174 -7.99 15.45 12.84
CA ARG A 174 -8.28 14.67 11.61
C ARG A 174 -7.04 14.33 10.76
N ASP A 175 -5.87 14.31 11.36
CA ASP A 175 -4.56 14.08 10.76
C ASP A 175 -3.94 12.74 11.19
N LEU A 176 -4.22 12.27 12.42
CA LEU A 176 -3.75 10.98 12.93
C LEU A 176 -4.78 9.86 12.80
N PHE A 177 -4.35 8.70 12.28
CA PHE A 177 -5.18 7.51 12.07
C PHE A 177 -4.53 6.25 12.65
N SER A 178 -5.31 5.34 13.22
CA SER A 178 -4.77 4.08 13.78
C SER A 178 -4.77 2.91 12.80
N ARG A 179 -5.39 3.08 11.62
CA ARG A 179 -5.47 2.05 10.59
C ARG A 179 -5.25 2.63 9.19
N MET A 180 -4.46 1.92 8.41
CA MET A 180 -4.15 2.20 7.02
C MET A 180 -4.42 0.95 6.19
N THR A 181 -5.12 1.08 5.08
CA THR A 181 -5.40 -0.02 4.15
C THR A 181 -4.86 0.32 2.77
N VAL A 182 -3.97 -0.50 2.24
CA VAL A 182 -3.44 -0.42 0.88
C VAL A 182 -4.29 -1.33 -0.01
N ARG A 183 -4.97 -0.76 -1.00
CA ARG A 183 -5.87 -1.48 -1.92
C ARG A 183 -5.35 -1.48 -3.34
N PHE A 184 -5.35 -2.65 -3.96
CA PHE A 184 -5.03 -2.80 -5.38
C PHE A 184 -6.31 -3.02 -6.20
N ASN A 185 -6.46 -2.33 -7.32
CA ASN A 185 -7.66 -2.47 -8.17
C ASN A 185 -7.68 -3.80 -8.97
N SER A 186 -6.51 -4.35 -9.29
CA SER A 186 -6.26 -5.71 -9.81
C SER A 186 -5.42 -6.49 -8.79
N CYS A 187 -5.00 -7.70 -9.14
CA CYS A 187 -4.12 -8.49 -8.29
C CYS A 187 -2.69 -7.94 -8.32
N PHE A 188 -2.10 -7.79 -7.14
CA PHE A 188 -0.69 -7.51 -6.94
C PHE A 188 0.05 -8.85 -6.79
N ASP A 189 0.82 -9.27 -7.79
CA ASP A 189 1.36 -10.63 -7.89
C ASP A 189 2.87 -10.67 -8.19
N VAL A 190 3.40 -11.83 -8.58
CA VAL A 190 4.84 -12.07 -8.62
C VAL A 190 5.61 -10.98 -9.40
N GLY A 191 6.68 -10.46 -8.79
CA GLY A 191 7.50 -9.41 -9.41
C GLY A 191 6.93 -8.00 -9.25
N ASP A 192 5.73 -7.86 -8.69
CA ASP A 192 5.18 -6.56 -8.35
C ASP A 192 5.85 -5.97 -7.11
N LEU A 193 5.98 -4.64 -7.12
CA LEU A 193 6.56 -3.82 -6.05
C LEU A 193 5.69 -2.61 -5.82
N CYS A 194 5.26 -2.38 -4.58
CA CYS A 194 4.65 -1.14 -4.14
C CYS A 194 5.45 -0.54 -2.98
N SER A 195 5.88 0.71 -3.11
CA SER A 195 6.63 1.42 -2.08
C SER A 195 6.21 2.89 -2.03
N PHE A 196 5.92 3.36 -0.83
CA PHE A 196 5.53 4.74 -0.55
C PHE A 196 6.00 5.16 0.85
N THR A 197 6.14 6.46 1.07
CA THR A 197 6.44 7.03 2.39
C THR A 197 5.20 7.62 3.04
N ILE A 198 5.11 7.51 4.36
CA ILE A 198 4.09 8.14 5.22
C ILE A 198 4.73 8.44 6.58
N ASP A 199 4.24 9.40 7.36
CA ASP A 199 4.66 9.53 8.75
C ASP A 199 3.97 8.49 9.66
N THR A 200 4.69 8.02 10.66
CA THR A 200 4.19 7.10 11.68
C THR A 200 4.50 7.63 13.06
N ASP A 201 3.53 7.53 13.95
CA ASP A 201 3.63 7.95 15.34
C ASP A 201 3.39 6.79 16.31
N LYS A 202 3.82 6.99 17.55
CA LYS A 202 3.50 6.13 18.68
C LYS A 202 2.31 6.70 19.46
N ILE A 203 1.24 5.93 19.50
CA ILE A 203 0.03 6.19 20.28
C ILE A 203 0.15 5.50 21.66
N SER A 204 -0.23 6.18 22.75
CA SER A 204 -0.21 5.66 24.12
C SER A 204 -1.42 6.08 24.95
#